data_AF-A0A1L3MEJ1-F1
#
_entry.id   AF-A0A1L3MEJ1-F1
#
_cell.length_a   1.000
_cell.length_b   1.000
_cell.length_c   1.000
_cell.angle_alpha   90.00
_cell.angle_beta   90.00
_cell.angle_gamma   90.00
#
_symmetry.space_group_name_H-M   'P 1'
#
loop_
_entity.id
_entity.type
_entity.pdbx_description
1 polymer ?
#
loop_
_entity_poly.entity_id
_entity_poly.type
_entity_poly.pdbx_seq_one_letter_code
_entity_poly.pdbx_strand_id
1 'polypeptide(L)' 'MDAVDRAVAWCPVCGRDLRDQRAFVQEYWSAREQNFLCWCPRCFSQCTVTISDRVILSEPEH' A
#
# COMPACT_ATOMS: atom_id res chain seq x y z
N MET A 1 -15.89 0.82 7.08
CA MET A 1 -14.52 0.85 6.56
C MET A 1 -14.65 1.11 5.08
N ASP A 2 -14.08 2.20 4.60
CA ASP A 2 -14.22 2.56 3.18
C ASP A 2 -13.33 1.67 2.30
N ALA A 3 -13.43 1.83 0.98
CA ALA A 3 -12.67 1.03 0.03
C ALA A 3 -11.15 1.28 0.14
N VAL A 4 -10.74 2.47 0.53
CA VAL A 4 -9.34 2.88 0.65
C VAL A 4 -8.70 2.25 1.90
N ASP A 5 -9.37 2.31 3.04
CA ASP A 5 -8.98 1.61 4.27
C ASP A 5 -8.77 0.11 4.04
N ARG A 6 -9.62 -0.50 3.20
CA ARG A 6 -9.48 -1.93 2.84
C ARG A 6 -8.25 -2.21 2.00
N ALA A 7 -7.87 -1.30 1.12
CA ALA A 7 -6.72 -1.47 0.23
C ALA A 7 -5.39 -1.48 1.02
N VAL A 8 -5.34 -0.79 2.16
CA VAL A 8 -4.13 -0.65 2.99
C VAL A 8 -4.18 -1.44 4.29
N ALA A 9 -5.25 -2.19 4.54
CA ALA A 9 -5.38 -3.05 5.72
C ALA A 9 -4.42 -4.25 5.73
N TRP A 10 -3.83 -4.61 4.58
CA TRP A 10 -3.02 -5.82 4.43
C TRP A 10 -1.67 -5.54 3.77
N CYS A 11 -0.62 -6.17 4.28
CA CYS A 11 0.71 -6.08 3.70
C CYS A 11 0.72 -6.72 2.30
N PRO A 12 1.12 -6.00 1.24
CA PRO A 12 1.13 -6.55 -0.13
C PRO A 12 2.20 -7.64 -0.33
N VAL A 13 3.18 -7.73 0.57
CA VAL A 13 4.26 -8.72 0.50
C VAL A 13 3.91 -10.01 1.24
N CYS A 14 3.42 -9.93 2.49
CA CYS A 14 3.24 -11.11 3.34
C CYS A 14 1.80 -11.35 3.82
N GLY A 15 0.84 -10.52 3.39
CA GLY A 15 -0.58 -10.64 3.73
C GLY A 15 -0.94 -10.38 5.20
N ARG A 16 0.00 -9.87 6.01
CA ARG A 16 -0.24 -9.54 7.42
C ARG A 16 -1.18 -8.34 7.53
N ASP A 17 -2.09 -8.38 8.50
CA ASP A 17 -2.92 -7.24 8.90
C ASP A 17 -2.05 -6.06 9.38
N LEU A 18 -2.18 -4.91 8.72
CA LEU A 18 -1.46 -3.67 9.03
C LEU A 18 -2.22 -2.74 9.98
N ARG A 19 -3.38 -3.16 10.50
CA ARG A 19 -4.11 -2.44 11.56
C ARG A 19 -3.59 -2.78 12.96
N ASP A 20 -2.65 -3.75 13.05
CA ASP A 20 -1.88 -4.04 14.27
C ASP A 20 -1.09 -2.78 14.68
N GLN A 21 -1.04 -2.46 15.98
CA GLN A 21 -0.40 -1.25 16.51
C GLN A 21 1.11 -1.16 16.22
N ARG A 22 1.74 -2.27 15.84
CA ARG A 22 3.15 -2.27 15.43
C ARG A 22 3.37 -1.98 13.95
N ALA A 23 2.33 -1.96 13.13
CA ALA A 23 2.45 -1.55 11.74
C ALA A 23 2.33 -0.02 11.61
N PHE A 24 2.81 0.50 10.49
CA PHE A 24 2.73 1.92 10.18
C PHE A 24 2.10 2.08 8.80
N VAL A 25 1.04 2.89 8.73
CA VAL A 25 0.37 3.29 7.49
C VAL A 25 0.16 4.79 7.57
N GLN A 26 0.77 5.54 6.66
CA GLN A 26 0.62 6.99 6.58
C GLN A 26 0.13 7.38 5.19
N GLU A 27 -1.02 8.03 5.15
CA GLU A 27 -1.51 8.69 3.94
C GLU A 27 -0.66 9.91 3.59
N TYR A 28 -0.37 10.07 2.31
CA TYR A 28 0.20 11.29 1.76
C TYR A 28 -0.32 11.53 0.33
N TRP A 29 -0.25 12.78 -0.11
CA TRP A 29 -0.74 13.19 -1.42
C TRP A 29 0.43 13.67 -2.29
N SER A 30 0.44 13.22 -3.55
CA SER A 30 1.35 13.70 -4.59
C SER A 30 0.50 14.23 -5.74
N ALA A 31 0.38 15.56 -5.83
CA ALA A 31 -0.60 16.20 -6.72
C ALA A 31 -2.02 15.66 -6.50
N ARG A 32 -2.57 14.90 -7.46
CA ARG A 32 -3.92 14.31 -7.39
C ARG A 32 -3.92 12.85 -6.92
N GLU A 33 -2.74 12.29 -6.68
CA GLU A 33 -2.58 10.88 -6.32
C GLU A 33 -2.63 10.72 -4.80
N GLN A 34 -3.57 9.89 -4.35
CA GLN A 34 -3.65 9.44 -2.97
C GLN A 34 -2.73 8.23 -2.78
N ASN A 35 -1.77 8.37 -1.88
CA ASN A 35 -0.74 7.36 -1.63
C ASN A 35 -0.68 7.00 -0.15
N PHE A 36 -0.15 5.80 0.13
CA PHE A 36 0.04 5.30 1.48
C PHE A 36 1.43 4.72 1.63
N LEU A 37 2.22 5.28 2.53
CA LEU A 37 3.48 4.70 2.98
C LEU A 37 3.17 3.62 4.02
N CYS A 38 3.46 2.38 3.69
CA CYS A 38 3.18 1.21 4.52
C CYS A 38 4.49 0.55 4.98
N TRP A 39 4.59 0.24 6.26
CA TRP A 39 5.65 -0.57 6.84
C TRP A 39 5.08 -1.77 7.61
N CYS A 40 5.62 -2.96 7.31
CA CYS A 40 5.19 -4.21 7.94
C CYS A 40 6.21 -4.73 8.97
N PRO A 41 5.83 -4.91 10.24
CA PRO A 41 6.74 -5.41 11.28
C PRO A 41 7.05 -6.90 11.16
N ARG A 42 6.35 -7.65 10.29
CA ARG A 42 6.54 -9.10 10.10
C ARG A 42 7.63 -9.41 9.07
N CYS A 43 7.53 -8.80 7.89
CA CYS A 43 8.46 -9.04 6.79
C CYS A 43 9.42 -7.87 6.55
N PHE A 44 9.34 -6.82 7.38
CA PHE A 44 10.18 -5.63 7.32
C PHE A 44 10.13 -4.87 5.99
N SER A 45 9.13 -5.15 5.15
CA SER A 45 8.95 -4.46 3.88
C SER A 45 8.40 -3.06 4.12
N GLN A 46 9.02 -2.09 3.46
CA GLN A 46 8.45 -0.77 3.21
C GLN A 46 7.92 -0.73 1.79
N CYS A 47 6.71 -0.21 1.61
CA CYS A 47 6.10 -0.07 0.28
C CYS A 47 5.19 1.15 0.22
N THR A 48 4.97 1.64 -1.00
CA THR A 48 3.94 2.63 -1.29
C THR A 48 2.76 1.92 -1.95
N VAL A 49 1.56 2.16 -1.45
CA VAL A 49 0.31 1.79 -2.12
C VAL A 49 -0.30 3.05 -2.71
N THR A 50 -0.51 3.06 -4.02
CA THR A 50 -1.16 4.17 -4.75
C THR A 50 -2.57 3.76 -5.14
N ILE A 51 -3.55 4.58 -4.81
CA ILE A 51 -4.94 4.35 -5.22
C ILE A 51 -5.13 4.87 -6.64
N SER A 52 -5.53 3.99 -7.55
CA SER A 52 -5.82 4.34 -8.95
C SER A 52 -7.02 3.56 -9.45
N ASP A 53 -7.84 4.20 -10.28
CA ASP A 53 -8.96 3.57 -10.99
C ASP A 53 -8.47 2.58 -12.06
N ARG A 54 -7.26 2.79 -12.58
CA ARG A 54 -6.68 1.97 -13.65
C ARG A 54 -5.16 1.91 -13.55
N VAL A 55 -4.62 0.72 -13.78
CA VAL A 55 -3.18 0.47 -13.89
C VAL A 55 -2.89 -0.09 -15.28
N ILE A 56 -1.90 0.47 -15.98
CA ILE A 56 -1.38 -0.04 -17.26
C ILE A 56 0.10 -0.34 -17.03
N LEU A 57 0.47 -1.60 -17.22
CA LEU A 57 1.83 -2.09 -17.05
C LEU A 57 2.34 -2.59 -18.40
N SER A 58 3.60 -2.31 -18.69
CA SER A 58 4.33 -2.89 -19.82
C SER A 58 5.62 -3.48 -19.30
N GLU A 59 5.87 -4.73 -19.63
CA GLU A 59 7.15 -5.39 -19.36
C GLU A 59 7.92 -5.46 -20.69
N PRO A 60 9.15 -4.93 -20.77
CA PRO A 60 9.97 -5.10 -21.96
C PRO A 60 10.30 -6.59 -22.15
N GLU A 61 10.33 -7.03 -23.41
CA GLU A 61 10.90 -8.33 -23.77
C GLU A 61 12.40 -8.31 -23.44
N HIS A 62 12.87 -9.34 -22.74
CA HIS A 62 14.28 -9.52 -22.34
C HIS A 62 15.03 -10.36 -23.36
#